data_AF-A0A924U6X0-F1
#
_entry.id   AF-A0A924U6X0-F1
#
_cell.length_a   1.000
_cell.length_b   1.000
_cell.length_c   1.000
_cell.angle_alpha   90.00
_cell.angle_beta   90.00
_cell.angle_gamma   90.00
#
_symmetry.space_group_name_H-M   'P 1'
#
loop_
_entity.id
_entity.type
_entity.pdbx_description
1 polymer ?
#
loop_
_entity_poly.entity_id
_entity_poly.type
_entity_poly.pdbx_seq_one_letter_code
_entity_poly.pdbx_strand_id
1 'polypeptide(L)'
;MADGSTALVPQGSVSASPEGSDLRAAAPVPPTGVAWLPTEQALILSAALPPLPAAQRRAAVGFAVEDRIAQPLERVVVALGPVIAGAHVIVVAARRDIAAWRAAHGGPTVRLLPDVLALPVPAQGWAVWVGGARALVRLADGTGFAVPVRDLPLLWRHGGCPEIALCGGDLP
;
A
#
# COMPACT_ATOMS: atom_id res chain seq x y z
N MET A 1 -31.67 13.74 61.47
CA MET A 1 -32.36 13.82 60.17
C MET A 1 -31.36 14.44 59.21
N ALA A 2 -30.58 13.61 58.52
CA ALA A 2 -30.81 13.22 57.10
C ALA A 2 -30.67 14.45 56.19
N ASP A 3 -29.82 14.51 55.16
CA ASP A 3 -29.14 13.45 54.42
C ASP A 3 -27.99 14.08 53.62
N GLY A 4 -26.81 13.44 53.64
CA GLY A 4 -25.69 13.75 52.76
C GLY A 4 -25.63 12.66 51.71
N SER A 5 -25.82 13.00 50.45
CA SER A 5 -25.71 12.04 49.35
C SER A 5 -24.80 12.60 48.26
N THR A 6 -23.51 12.37 48.44
CA THR A 6 -22.51 12.36 47.38
C THR A 6 -22.65 11.01 46.67
N ALA A 7 -23.18 11.03 45.45
CA ALA A 7 -23.26 9.85 44.62
C ALA A 7 -21.84 9.39 44.23
N LEU A 8 -21.40 8.29 44.85
CA LEU A 8 -20.21 7.53 44.49
C LEU A 8 -20.47 6.87 43.13
N VAL A 9 -19.74 7.31 42.10
CA VAL A 9 -19.72 6.67 40.79
C VAL A 9 -19.09 5.28 40.95
N PRO A 10 -19.74 4.18 40.53
CA PRO A 10 -19.13 2.87 40.62
C PRO A 10 -17.97 2.78 39.62
N GLN A 11 -16.74 2.65 40.15
CA GLN A 11 -15.60 2.20 39.35
C GLN A 11 -15.83 0.73 38.99
N GLY A 12 -16.33 0.51 37.78
CA GLY A 12 -16.31 -0.81 37.15
C GLY A 12 -14.85 -1.19 36.89
N SER A 13 -14.31 -2.06 37.73
CA SER A 13 -13.05 -2.74 37.45
C SER A 13 -13.24 -3.64 36.22
N VAL A 14 -12.60 -3.28 35.10
CA VAL A 14 -12.48 -4.18 33.96
C VAL A 14 -11.48 -5.27 34.34
N SER A 15 -11.98 -6.47 34.64
CA SER A 15 -11.15 -7.66 34.61
C SER A 15 -10.79 -7.94 33.15
N ALA A 16 -9.54 -7.68 32.78
CA ALA A 16 -9.01 -8.13 31.50
C ALA A 16 -9.01 -9.66 31.49
N SER A 17 -9.95 -10.26 30.75
CA SER A 17 -9.82 -11.66 30.35
C SER A 17 -8.53 -11.81 29.53
N PRO A 18 -7.70 -12.84 29.77
CA PRO A 18 -6.41 -13.01 29.11
C PRO A 18 -6.52 -13.45 27.63
N GLU A 19 -7.73 -13.54 27.10
CA GLU A 19 -8.01 -13.94 25.71
C GLU A 19 -8.82 -12.86 24.99
N GLY A 20 -8.29 -11.65 24.94
CA GLY A 20 -8.63 -10.73 23.87
C GLY A 20 -7.90 -11.23 22.63
N SER A 21 -8.62 -11.86 21.68
CA SER A 21 -8.07 -12.11 20.34
C SER A 21 -7.58 -10.77 19.81
N ASP A 22 -6.26 -10.62 19.63
CA ASP A 22 -5.64 -9.49 18.94
C ASP A 22 -6.55 -9.10 17.76
N LEU A 23 -7.16 -7.91 17.82
CA LEU A 23 -7.98 -7.38 16.73
C LEU A 23 -7.04 -6.95 15.61
N ARG A 24 -6.37 -7.92 15.00
CA ARG A 24 -5.52 -7.71 13.84
C ARG A 24 -6.43 -7.37 12.68
N ALA A 25 -6.22 -6.21 12.10
CA ALA A 25 -6.86 -5.92 10.83
C ALA A 25 -6.50 -7.02 9.83
N ALA A 26 -7.53 -7.66 9.27
CA ALA A 26 -7.33 -8.67 8.25
C ALA A 26 -6.54 -8.08 7.09
N ALA A 27 -5.63 -8.88 6.52
CA ALA A 27 -4.93 -8.48 5.31
C ALA A 27 -5.96 -8.19 4.20
N PRO A 28 -5.71 -7.20 3.33
CA PRO A 28 -6.57 -6.97 2.17
C PRO A 28 -6.73 -8.26 1.36
N VAL A 29 -7.97 -8.61 1.02
CA VAL A 29 -8.28 -9.77 0.17
C VAL A 29 -8.40 -9.28 -1.27
N PRO A 30 -7.75 -9.94 -2.25
CA PRO A 30 -7.84 -9.47 -3.63
C PRO A 30 -9.24 -9.78 -4.20
N PRO A 31 -9.77 -8.94 -5.10
CA PRO A 31 -10.99 -9.25 -5.82
C PRO A 31 -10.88 -10.55 -6.63
N THR A 32 -12.01 -11.18 -6.95
CA THR A 32 -12.05 -12.38 -7.80
C THR A 32 -11.31 -12.17 -9.12
N GLY A 33 -10.40 -13.09 -9.46
CA GLY A 33 -9.59 -13.02 -10.69
C GLY A 33 -8.38 -12.08 -10.60
N VAL A 34 -8.10 -11.52 -9.42
CA VAL A 34 -6.90 -10.75 -9.11
C VAL A 34 -6.04 -11.54 -8.12
N ALA A 35 -4.73 -11.54 -8.32
CA ALA A 35 -3.75 -12.01 -7.35
C ALA A 35 -2.87 -10.84 -6.90
N TRP A 36 -2.50 -10.85 -5.63
CA TRP A 36 -1.54 -9.88 -5.10
C TRP A 36 -0.16 -10.12 -5.71
N LEU A 37 0.44 -9.05 -6.20
CA LEU A 37 1.86 -8.95 -6.45
C LEU A 37 2.48 -8.31 -5.20
N PRO A 38 3.48 -8.93 -4.54
CA PRO A 38 4.20 -8.27 -3.46
C PRO A 38 4.81 -6.98 -4.00
N THR A 39 4.54 -5.86 -3.32
CA THR A 39 5.02 -4.56 -3.76
C THR A 39 6.55 -4.49 -3.88
N GLU A 40 7.32 -5.34 -3.19
CA GLU A 40 8.78 -5.47 -3.36
C GLU A 40 9.19 -5.87 -4.78
N GLN A 41 8.30 -6.49 -5.56
CA GLN A 41 8.53 -6.87 -6.96
C GLN A 41 8.12 -5.77 -7.95
N ALA A 42 7.61 -4.65 -7.46
CA ALA A 42 7.10 -3.56 -8.26
C ALA A 42 7.67 -2.21 -7.81
N LEU A 43 8.12 -1.42 -8.78
CA LEU A 43 8.35 0.00 -8.58
C LEU A 43 7.06 0.75 -8.93
N ILE A 44 6.58 1.59 -8.02
CA ILE A 44 5.38 2.41 -8.23
C ILE A 44 5.82 3.86 -8.30
N LEU A 45 5.57 4.50 -9.44
CA LEU A 45 5.98 5.86 -9.75
C LEU A 45 4.77 6.75 -9.97
N SER A 46 4.95 8.05 -9.70
CA SER A 46 4.07 9.10 -10.18
C SER A 46 4.78 9.87 -11.28
N ALA A 47 4.11 10.07 -12.42
CA ALA A 47 4.63 10.87 -13.53
C ALA A 47 3.52 11.60 -14.30
N ALA A 48 3.75 12.88 -14.59
CA ALA A 48 2.93 13.60 -15.55
C ALA A 48 3.25 13.09 -16.96
N LEU A 49 2.20 12.84 -17.76
CA LEU A 49 2.35 12.51 -19.16
C LEU A 49 1.86 13.68 -20.01
N PRO A 50 2.49 13.95 -21.17
CA PRO A 50 2.01 14.97 -22.08
C PRO A 50 0.55 14.67 -22.49
N PRO A 51 -0.24 15.70 -22.84
CA PRO A 51 -1.63 15.54 -23.26
C PRO A 51 -1.68 14.85 -24.64
N LEU A 52 -1.63 13.52 -24.61
CA LEU A 52 -1.62 12.66 -25.78
C LEU A 52 -2.93 11.85 -25.87
N PRO A 53 -3.37 11.48 -27.09
CA PRO A 53 -4.39 10.46 -27.30
C PRO A 53 -4.05 9.17 -26.53
N ALA A 54 -5.08 8.45 -26.06
CA ALA A 54 -4.90 7.29 -25.19
C ALA A 54 -3.95 6.21 -25.76
N ALA A 55 -3.98 5.98 -27.07
CA ALA A 55 -3.09 5.04 -27.75
C ALA A 55 -1.61 5.48 -27.70
N GLN A 56 -1.34 6.76 -27.97
CA GLN A 56 0.02 7.32 -27.94
C GLN A 56 0.56 7.43 -26.50
N ARG A 57 -0.33 7.67 -25.52
CA ARG A 57 0.04 7.72 -24.11
C ARG A 57 0.65 6.42 -23.59
N ARG A 58 0.15 5.27 -24.05
CA ARG A 58 0.72 3.96 -23.70
C ARG A 58 2.12 3.74 -24.30
N ALA A 59 2.41 4.34 -25.45
CA ALA A 59 3.77 4.34 -26.00
C ALA A 59 4.68 5.31 -25.22
N ALA A 60 4.15 6.47 -24.82
CA ALA A 60 4.89 7.50 -24.10
C ALA A 60 5.29 7.11 -22.66
N VAL A 61 4.56 6.19 -22.03
CA VAL A 61 4.83 5.79 -20.63
C VAL A 61 6.21 5.19 -20.43
N GLY A 62 6.76 4.49 -21.46
CA GLY A 62 8.11 3.92 -21.41
C GLY A 62 9.17 5.00 -21.21
N PHE A 63 9.12 6.04 -22.04
CA PHE A 63 10.03 7.19 -21.93
C PHE A 63 9.93 7.90 -20.58
N ALA A 64 8.71 8.01 -20.02
CA ALA A 64 8.50 8.68 -18.73
C ALA A 64 9.14 7.94 -17.53
N VAL A 65 9.47 6.65 -17.67
CA VAL A 65 10.06 5.85 -16.59
C VAL A 65 11.48 5.36 -16.88
N GLU A 66 12.00 5.56 -18.09
CA GLU A 66 13.27 4.98 -18.55
C GLU A 66 14.45 5.33 -17.63
N ASP A 67 14.61 6.62 -17.28
CA ASP A 67 15.68 7.08 -16.39
C ASP A 67 15.46 6.73 -14.90
N ARG A 68 14.30 6.15 -14.56
CA ARG A 68 13.89 5.85 -13.18
C ARG A 68 13.94 4.36 -12.86
N ILE A 69 14.29 3.53 -13.84
CA ILE A 69 14.34 2.06 -13.70
C ILE A 69 15.78 1.56 -13.88
N ALA A 70 16.16 0.55 -13.11
CA ALA A 70 17.50 -0.02 -13.16
C ALA A 70 17.68 -1.07 -14.28
N GLN A 71 16.63 -1.36 -15.05
CA GLN A 71 16.61 -2.38 -16.11
C GLN A 71 16.18 -1.76 -17.45
N PRO A 72 16.65 -2.28 -18.60
CA PRO A 72 16.14 -1.88 -19.90
C PRO A 72 14.62 -2.06 -20.03
N LEU A 73 13.95 -1.19 -20.79
CA LEU A 73 12.49 -1.21 -20.98
C LEU A 73 11.99 -2.55 -21.53
N GLU A 74 12.79 -3.25 -22.34
CA GLU A 74 12.44 -4.55 -22.92
C GLU A 74 12.34 -5.66 -21.87
N ARG A 75 12.94 -5.47 -20.69
CA ARG A 75 12.96 -6.45 -19.59
C ARG A 75 11.90 -6.18 -18.53
N VAL A 76 11.15 -5.09 -18.63
CA VAL A 76 10.10 -4.73 -17.68
C VAL A 76 8.71 -4.73 -18.33
N VAL A 77 7.70 -4.91 -17.50
CA VAL A 77 6.31 -4.56 -17.80
C VAL A 77 6.06 -3.19 -17.20
N VAL A 78 5.51 -2.29 -18.00
CA VAL A 78 5.06 -0.97 -17.54
C VAL A 78 3.55 -0.92 -17.67
N ALA A 79 2.85 -0.69 -16.56
CA ALA A 79 1.41 -0.57 -16.50
C ALA A 79 1.01 0.86 -16.12
N LEU A 80 0.17 1.47 -16.95
CA LEU A 80 -0.37 2.79 -16.73
C LEU A 80 -1.64 2.71 -15.87
N GLY A 81 -1.63 3.41 -14.74
CA GLY A 81 -2.73 3.50 -13.80
C GLY A 81 -3.50 4.83 -13.89
N PRO A 82 -4.37 5.09 -12.89
CA PRO A 82 -5.20 6.29 -12.84
C PRO A 82 -4.36 7.55 -12.60
N VAL A 83 -4.99 8.72 -12.79
CA VAL A 83 -4.40 10.01 -12.40
C VAL A 83 -4.73 10.26 -10.92
N ILE A 84 -3.70 10.49 -10.12
CA ILE A 84 -3.79 10.86 -8.71
C ILE A 84 -2.89 12.07 -8.50
N ALA A 85 -3.37 13.08 -7.76
CA ALA A 85 -2.65 14.34 -7.53
C ALA A 85 -2.10 14.99 -8.83
N GLY A 86 -2.84 14.88 -9.94
CA GLY A 86 -2.49 15.48 -11.23
C GLY A 86 -1.48 14.69 -12.09
N ALA A 87 -1.00 13.53 -11.62
CA ALA A 87 -0.05 12.68 -12.34
C ALA A 87 -0.53 11.24 -12.44
N HIS A 88 -0.05 10.48 -13.43
CA HIS A 88 -0.37 9.07 -13.55
C HIS A 88 0.42 8.24 -12.56
N VAL A 89 -0.26 7.32 -11.87
CA VAL A 89 0.40 6.21 -11.16
C VAL A 89 0.85 5.19 -12.19
N ILE A 90 2.13 4.84 -12.17
CA ILE A 90 2.74 3.88 -13.08
C ILE A 90 3.35 2.75 -12.26
N VAL A 91 3.09 1.51 -12.66
CA VAL A 91 3.69 0.32 -12.05
C VAL A 91 4.69 -0.27 -13.02
N VAL A 92 5.91 -0.49 -12.54
CA VAL A 92 6.97 -1.17 -13.29
C VAL A 92 7.38 -2.43 -12.55
N ALA A 93 7.43 -3.57 -13.24
CA ALA A 93 7.89 -4.83 -12.66
C ALA A 93 8.71 -5.62 -13.69
N ALA A 94 9.63 -6.47 -13.25
CA ALA A 94 10.40 -7.29 -14.17
C ALA A 94 9.50 -8.30 -14.90
N ARG A 95 9.66 -8.46 -16.21
CA ARG A 95 8.86 -9.40 -17.01
C ARG A 95 8.98 -10.83 -16.51
N ARG A 96 10.19 -11.23 -16.10
CA ARG A 96 10.47 -12.55 -15.54
C ARG A 96 9.64 -12.81 -14.27
N ASP A 97 9.61 -11.83 -13.37
CA ASP A 97 8.93 -11.98 -12.08
C ASP A 97 7.42 -12.02 -12.28
N ILE A 98 6.87 -11.16 -13.16
CA ILE A 98 5.46 -11.20 -13.54
C ILE A 98 5.06 -12.55 -14.17
N ALA A 99 5.90 -13.10 -15.05
CA ALA A 99 5.62 -14.40 -15.66
C ALA A 99 5.62 -15.54 -14.62
N ALA A 100 6.62 -15.56 -13.73
CA ALA A 100 6.70 -16.52 -12.63
C ALA A 100 5.49 -16.39 -11.69
N TRP A 101 5.11 -15.16 -11.34
CA TRP A 101 3.99 -14.91 -10.44
C TRP A 101 2.66 -15.36 -11.04
N ARG A 102 2.42 -15.07 -12.32
CA ARG A 102 1.25 -15.56 -13.05
C ARG A 102 1.17 -17.07 -13.08
N ALA A 103 2.29 -17.75 -13.37
CA ALA A 103 2.34 -19.21 -13.39
C ALA A 103 1.95 -19.83 -12.04
N ALA A 104 2.33 -19.20 -10.92
CA ALA A 104 2.00 -19.65 -9.58
C ALA A 104 0.55 -19.33 -9.13
N HIS A 105 -0.14 -18.36 -9.76
CA HIS A 105 -1.41 -17.81 -9.25
C HIS A 105 -2.59 -17.90 -10.23
N GLY A 106 -2.57 -18.82 -11.19
CA GLY A 106 -3.71 -19.06 -12.09
C GLY A 106 -3.45 -18.82 -13.57
N GLY A 107 -2.18 -18.69 -13.96
CA GLY A 107 -1.75 -18.67 -15.35
C GLY A 107 -1.82 -17.28 -16.01
N PRO A 108 -1.73 -17.22 -17.34
CA PRO A 108 -1.48 -15.96 -18.07
C PRO A 108 -2.61 -14.93 -17.97
N THR A 109 -3.82 -15.35 -17.61
CA THR A 109 -5.01 -14.50 -17.53
C THR A 109 -5.21 -13.84 -16.17
N VAL A 110 -4.48 -14.26 -15.12
CA VAL A 110 -4.61 -13.66 -13.79
C VAL A 110 -4.14 -12.20 -13.82
N ARG A 111 -4.95 -11.30 -13.26
CA ARG A 111 -4.57 -9.90 -13.07
C ARG A 111 -3.70 -9.81 -11.83
N LEU A 112 -2.55 -9.18 -11.95
CA LEU A 112 -1.66 -8.92 -10.82
C LEU A 112 -1.84 -7.48 -10.37
N LEU A 113 -1.94 -7.27 -9.06
CA LEU A 113 -2.07 -5.95 -8.45
C LEU A 113 -1.05 -5.83 -7.31
N PRO A 114 -0.16 -4.82 -7.30
CA PRO A 114 0.68 -4.59 -6.14
C PRO A 114 -0.19 -4.40 -4.89
N ASP A 115 0.09 -5.16 -3.84
CA ASP A 115 -0.73 -5.20 -2.63
C ASP A 115 -0.83 -3.87 -1.89
N VAL A 116 0.18 -2.98 -1.97
CA VAL A 116 0.08 -1.63 -1.43
C VAL A 116 -1.01 -0.79 -2.12
N LEU A 117 -1.43 -1.15 -3.34
CA LEU A 117 -2.54 -0.47 -4.03
C LEU A 117 -3.92 -0.86 -3.48
N ALA A 118 -3.99 -1.81 -2.54
CA ALA A 118 -5.21 -2.11 -1.80
C ALA A 118 -5.49 -1.07 -0.69
N LEU A 119 -4.45 -0.35 -0.24
CA LEU A 119 -4.62 0.69 0.77
C LEU A 119 -5.28 1.94 0.18
N PRO A 120 -6.12 2.64 0.96
CA PRO A 120 -6.68 3.91 0.53
C PRO A 120 -5.55 4.91 0.29
N VAL A 121 -5.70 5.74 -0.75
CA VAL A 121 -4.80 6.87 -0.97
C VAL A 121 -5.11 7.91 0.12
N PRO A 122 -4.15 8.24 1.00
CA PRO A 122 -4.40 9.21 2.05
C PRO A 122 -4.48 10.62 1.45
N ALA A 123 -5.27 11.51 2.05
CA ALA A 123 -5.33 12.91 1.61
C ALA A 123 -3.99 13.64 1.84
N GLN A 124 -3.30 13.28 2.92
CA GLN A 124 -1.97 13.74 3.30
C GLN A 124 -1.24 12.65 4.09
N GLY A 125 0.08 12.76 4.19
CA GLY A 125 0.86 11.79 4.96
C GLY A 125 0.83 10.39 4.35
N TRP A 126 0.89 9.38 5.21
CA TRP A 126 1.02 7.97 4.84
C TRP A 126 -0.18 7.15 5.31
N ALA A 127 -0.68 6.26 4.45
CA ALA A 127 -1.56 5.17 4.88
C ALA A 127 -0.71 3.92 5.06
N VAL A 128 -0.70 3.34 6.25
CA VAL A 128 0.20 2.24 6.61
C VAL A 128 -0.61 1.02 7.02
N TRP A 129 -0.23 -0.15 6.51
CA TRP A 129 -0.70 -1.43 7.01
C TRP A 129 0.49 -2.26 7.48
N VAL A 130 0.39 -2.86 8.66
CA VAL A 130 1.42 -3.73 9.22
C VAL A 130 0.87 -5.14 9.37
N GLY A 131 1.59 -6.13 8.84
CA GLY A 131 1.30 -7.54 9.04
C GLY A 131 2.56 -8.37 9.18
N GLY A 132 2.71 -9.00 10.35
CA GLY A 132 3.93 -9.73 10.69
C GLY A 132 5.15 -8.82 10.63
N ALA A 133 6.19 -9.24 9.90
CA ALA A 133 7.43 -8.48 9.76
C ALA A 133 7.43 -7.47 8.60
N ARG A 134 6.28 -7.22 7.97
CA ARG A 134 6.17 -6.41 6.74
C ARG A 134 5.17 -5.26 6.90
N ALA A 135 5.54 -4.10 6.38
CA ALA A 135 4.70 -2.91 6.31
C ALA A 135 4.45 -2.53 4.85
N LEU A 136 3.20 -2.18 4.53
CA LEU A 136 2.79 -1.55 3.28
C LEU A 136 2.56 -0.06 3.56
N VAL A 137 3.10 0.81 2.71
CA VAL A 137 3.00 2.26 2.87
C VAL A 137 2.48 2.89 1.58
N ARG A 138 1.30 3.49 1.66
CA ARG A 138 0.66 4.24 0.58
C ARG A 138 0.85 5.74 0.78
N LEU A 139 1.25 6.43 -0.28
CA LEU A 139 1.53 7.87 -0.28
C LEU A 139 0.37 8.66 -0.91
N ALA A 140 0.25 9.94 -0.53
CA ALA A 140 -0.80 10.84 -1.01
C ALA A 140 -0.76 11.11 -2.52
N ASP A 141 0.41 10.96 -3.16
CA ASP A 141 0.56 11.06 -4.62
C ASP A 141 0.08 9.79 -5.37
N GLY A 142 -0.40 8.79 -4.63
CA GLY A 142 -0.88 7.53 -5.19
C GLY A 142 0.22 6.48 -5.39
N THR A 143 1.48 6.77 -5.06
CA THR A 143 2.54 5.76 -5.05
C THR A 143 2.54 4.98 -3.73
N GLY A 144 3.46 4.04 -3.60
CA GLY A 144 3.64 3.30 -2.37
C GLY A 144 4.81 2.33 -2.45
N PHE A 145 5.15 1.76 -1.31
CA PHE A 145 6.22 0.78 -1.17
C PHE A 145 5.90 -0.22 -0.08
N ALA A 146 6.64 -1.33 -0.05
CA ALA A 146 6.61 -2.31 1.01
C ALA A 146 8.01 -2.48 1.61
N VAL A 147 8.08 -2.60 2.94
CA VAL A 147 9.34 -2.65 3.68
C VAL A 147 9.24 -3.60 4.87
N PRO A 148 10.37 -4.12 5.38
CA PRO A 148 10.40 -4.71 6.69
C PRO A 148 9.96 -3.70 7.77
N VAL A 149 9.14 -4.13 8.73
CA VAL A 149 8.63 -3.27 9.82
C VAL A 149 9.78 -2.61 10.59
N ARG A 150 10.91 -3.32 10.76
CA ARG A 150 12.11 -2.78 11.40
C ARG A 150 12.70 -1.55 10.70
N ASP A 151 12.49 -1.40 9.40
CA ASP A 151 13.05 -0.32 8.58
C ASP A 151 12.07 0.85 8.43
N LEU A 152 10.78 0.64 8.76
CA LEU A 152 9.74 1.66 8.67
C LEU A 152 10.07 2.94 9.46
N PRO A 153 10.57 2.89 10.72
CA PRO A 153 10.91 4.11 11.46
C PRO A 153 12.00 4.95 10.78
N LEU A 154 12.95 4.32 10.10
CA LEU A 154 14.01 5.03 9.37
C LEU A 154 13.43 5.77 8.18
N LEU A 155 12.61 5.09 7.39
CA LEU A 155 11.98 5.69 6.21
C LEU A 155 10.99 6.78 6.59
N TRP A 156 10.23 6.59 7.68
CA TRP A 156 9.32 7.60 8.21
C TRP A 156 10.05 8.89 8.57
N ARG A 157 11.19 8.78 9.27
CA ARG A 157 12.05 9.94 9.57
C ARG A 157 12.62 10.58 8.30
N HIS A 158 13.09 9.77 7.35
CA HIS A 158 13.59 10.27 6.07
C HIS A 158 12.50 10.99 5.26
N GLY A 159 11.25 10.53 5.36
CA GLY A 159 10.08 11.15 4.74
C GLY A 159 9.57 12.42 5.45
N GLY A 160 10.27 12.91 6.48
CA GLY A 160 9.89 14.12 7.21
C GLY A 160 8.86 13.88 8.33
N CYS A 161 8.79 12.65 8.86
CA CYS A 161 7.85 12.26 9.91
C CYS A 161 6.37 12.57 9.58
N PRO A 162 5.85 12.15 8.41
CA PRO A 162 4.48 12.43 8.01
C PRO A 162 3.46 11.81 8.96
N GLU A 163 2.26 12.38 9.02
CA GLU A 163 1.14 11.76 9.71
C GLU A 163 0.88 10.34 9.17
N ILE A 164 0.56 9.39 10.05
CA ILE A 164 0.28 8.00 9.69
C ILE A 164 -1.19 7.69 9.99
N ALA A 165 -1.93 7.33 8.94
CA ALA A 165 -3.21 6.65 9.05
C ALA A 165 -2.98 5.13 9.04
N LEU A 166 -3.20 4.46 10.17
CA LEU A 166 -3.08 3.01 10.24
C LEU A 166 -4.32 2.34 9.62
N CYS A 167 -4.16 1.71 8.46
CA CYS A 167 -5.19 0.94 7.77
C CYS A 167 -5.30 -0.51 8.26
N GLY A 168 -4.40 -0.91 9.15
CA GLY A 168 -4.42 -2.19 9.83
C GLY A 168 -3.10 -2.56 10.50
N GLY A 169 -3.16 -3.44 11.49
CA GLY A 169 -2.06 -3.85 12.35
C GLY A 169 -2.56 -4.14 13.77
N ASP A 170 -1.65 -4.46 14.69
CA ASP A 170 -1.98 -4.48 16.13
C ASP A 170 -2.20 -3.02 16.58
N LEU A 171 -3.37 -2.72 17.15
CA LEU A 171 -3.59 -1.47 17.88
C LEU A 171 -2.85 -1.56 19.23
N PRO A 172 -2.26 -0.45 19.74
CA PRO A 172 -1.69 -0.44 21.08
C PRO A 172 -2.72 -0.71 22.18
#